data_AF-A0A7S2FHT4-F1
#
_entry.id   AF-A0A7S2FHT4-F1
#
_cell.length_a   1.000
_cell.length_b   1.000
_cell.length_c   1.000
_cell.angle_alpha   90.00
_cell.angle_beta   90.00
_cell.angle_gamma   90.00
#
_symmetry.space_group_name_H-M   'P 1'
#
loop_
_entity.id
_entity.type
_entity.pdbx_description
1 polymer ?
#
loop_
_entity_poly.entity_id
_entity_poly.type
_entity_poly.pdbx_seq_one_letter_code
_entity_poly.pdbx_strand_id
1 'polypeptide(L)'
;GGWALTSALLVASVASNAAQFITEMSSDSYQLAGMAERGMLPRIFAARSRYDTPYVGIIASASGIILLGFFDFTSVVDMLNLLYVGSIVVEFAAWLVLRRRHVSDEHSASVFRIKASTPVCVLMLT
;
A
#
# COMPACT_ATOMS: atom_id res chain seq x y z
N GLY A 1 -2.61 -39.73 15.16
CA GLY A 1 -1.41 -39.13 14.56
C GLY A 1 -1.61 -37.64 14.36
N GLY A 2 -1.24 -36.81 15.33
CA GLY A 2 -1.36 -35.35 15.27
C GLY A 2 -0.06 -34.61 14.93
N TRP A 3 1.09 -35.23 15.17
CA TRP A 3 2.41 -34.60 15.01
C TRP A 3 2.71 -34.14 13.58
N ALA A 4 2.28 -34.89 12.57
CA ALA A 4 2.49 -34.53 11.16
C ALA A 4 1.66 -33.31 10.73
N LEU A 5 0.43 -33.16 11.24
CA LEU A 5 -0.40 -31.99 10.96
C LEU A 5 0.13 -30.76 11.69
N THR A 6 0.53 -30.90 12.97
CA THR A 6 1.11 -29.79 13.74
C THR A 6 2.41 -29.29 13.12
N SER A 7 3.31 -30.19 12.69
CA SER A 7 4.56 -29.78 12.05
C SER A 7 4.32 -29.11 10.69
N ALA A 8 3.42 -29.66 9.86
CA ALA A 8 3.07 -29.06 8.59
C ALA A 8 2.46 -27.65 8.76
N LEU A 9 1.60 -27.47 9.76
CA LEU A 9 0.97 -26.18 10.05
C LEU A 9 2.00 -25.15 10.54
N LEU A 10 2.92 -25.55 11.43
CA LEU A 10 4.01 -24.69 11.89
C LEU A 10 4.90 -24.23 10.74
N VAL A 11 5.31 -25.16 9.86
CA VAL A 11 6.12 -24.84 8.68
C VAL A 11 5.36 -23.88 7.75
N ALA A 12 4.08 -24.13 7.50
CA ALA A 12 3.24 -23.27 6.66
C ALA A 12 3.09 -21.86 7.25
N SER A 13 2.83 -21.73 8.56
CA SER A 13 2.68 -20.42 9.22
C SER A 13 3.97 -19.62 9.20
N VAL A 14 5.12 -20.24 9.49
CA VAL A 14 6.42 -19.56 9.42
C VAL A 14 6.72 -19.10 7.99
N ALA A 15 6.50 -19.97 7.01
CA ALA A 15 6.71 -19.64 5.60
C ALA A 15 5.80 -18.50 5.13
N SER A 16 4.52 -18.52 5.50
CA SER A 16 3.55 -17.48 5.13
C SER A 16 3.90 -16.12 5.71
N ASN A 17 4.25 -16.07 7.00
CA ASN A 17 4.62 -14.81 7.66
C ASN A 17 5.90 -14.23 7.07
N ALA A 18 6.90 -15.08 6.78
CA ALA A 18 8.13 -14.66 6.13
C ALA A 18 7.87 -14.11 4.71
N ALA A 19 7.04 -14.81 3.93
CA ALA A 19 6.68 -14.38 2.58
C ALA A 19 5.92 -13.04 2.57
N GLN A 20 4.97 -12.87 3.49
CA GLN A 20 4.23 -11.62 3.64
C GLN A 20 5.17 -10.47 3.99
N PHE A 21 6.08 -10.66 4.94
CA PHE A 21 7.07 -9.65 5.33
C PHE A 21 7.94 -9.21 4.14
N ILE A 22 8.49 -10.17 3.37
CA ILE A 22 9.34 -9.86 2.22
C ILE A 22 8.56 -9.12 1.12
N THR A 23 7.31 -9.54 0.90
CA THR A 23 6.44 -8.93 -0.12
C THR A 23 6.10 -7.49 0.22
N GLU A 24 5.70 -7.22 1.46
CA GLU A 24 5.39 -5.86 1.94
C GLU A 24 6.62 -4.95 1.84
N MET A 25 7.76 -5.40 2.37
CA MET A 25 9.00 -4.63 2.34
C MET A 25 9.45 -4.29 0.91
N SER A 26 9.25 -5.22 -0.02
CA SER A 26 9.54 -5.00 -1.43
C SER A 26 8.57 -3.99 -2.04
N SER A 27 7.27 -4.19 -1.80
CA SER A 27 6.20 -3.30 -2.29
C SER A 27 6.44 -1.85 -1.86
N ASP A 28 6.66 -1.60 -0.58
CA ASP A 28 6.89 -0.25 -0.04
C ASP A 28 8.10 0.43 -0.68
N SER A 29 9.21 -0.30 -0.80
CA SER A 29 10.45 0.21 -1.38
C SER A 29 10.29 0.61 -2.84
N TYR A 30 9.63 -0.24 -3.64
CA TYR A 30 9.40 0.04 -5.07
C TYR A 30 8.30 1.08 -5.29
N GLN A 31 7.28 1.13 -4.43
CA GLN A 31 6.26 2.18 -4.48
C GLN A 31 6.89 3.55 -4.21
N LEU A 32 7.74 3.67 -3.19
CA LEU A 32 8.42 4.91 -2.85
C LEU A 32 9.34 5.39 -3.99
N ALA A 33 10.09 4.46 -4.60
CA ALA A 33 10.90 4.75 -5.77
C ALA A 33 10.04 5.18 -6.97
N GLY A 34 8.92 4.51 -7.24
CA GLY A 34 7.99 4.87 -8.31
C GLY A 34 7.33 6.24 -8.11
N MET A 35 7.02 6.62 -6.88
CA MET A 35 6.55 7.97 -6.55
C MET A 35 7.64 9.02 -6.82
N ALA A 36 8.89 8.72 -6.49
CA ALA A 36 10.03 9.61 -6.74
C ALA A 36 10.33 9.77 -8.24
N GLU A 37 10.22 8.70 -9.04
CA GLU A 37 10.38 8.74 -10.50
C GLU A 37 9.33 9.62 -11.18
N ARG A 38 8.10 9.64 -10.63
CA ARG A 38 7.01 10.51 -11.09
C ARG A 38 7.12 11.95 -10.56
N GLY A 39 8.17 12.28 -9.80
CA GLY A 39 8.39 13.61 -9.24
C GLY A 39 7.51 13.95 -8.02
N MET A 40 6.84 12.97 -7.42
CA MET A 40 6.01 13.18 -6.22
C MET A 40 6.85 13.24 -4.93
N LEU A 41 8.06 12.68 -4.95
CA LEU A 41 9.00 12.64 -3.83
C LEU A 41 10.38 13.18 -4.24
N PRO A 42 11.25 13.53 -3.26
CA PRO A 42 12.62 13.96 -3.55
C PRO A 42 13.38 12.93 -4.40
N ARG A 43 14.19 13.42 -5.35
CA ARG A 43 14.99 12.60 -6.28
C ARG A 43 15.90 11.55 -5.61
N ILE A 44 16.23 11.74 -4.34
CA ILE A 44 17.04 10.80 -3.55
C ILE A 44 16.37 9.43 -3.51
N PHE A 45 15.03 9.37 -3.41
CA PHE A 45 14.29 8.10 -3.39
C PHE A 45 14.23 7.40 -4.75
N ALA A 46 14.49 8.11 -5.85
CA ALA A 46 14.62 7.53 -7.19
C ALA A 46 16.03 6.96 -7.47
N ALA A 47 16.97 7.08 -6.52
CA ALA A 47 18.31 6.54 -6.69
C ALA A 47 18.27 4.99 -6.69
N ARG A 48 18.76 4.40 -7.77
CA ARG A 48 18.86 2.95 -7.95
C ARG A 48 20.32 2.49 -7.89
N SER A 49 20.54 1.28 -7.37
CA SER A 49 21.85 0.63 -7.32
C SER A 49 22.23 0.02 -8.69
N ARG A 50 23.43 -0.57 -8.79
CA ARG A 50 23.94 -1.27 -9.98
C ARG A 50 23.01 -2.40 -10.49
N TYR A 51 22.24 -2.99 -9.57
CA TYR A 51 21.27 -4.05 -9.86
C TYR A 51 19.84 -3.50 -9.99
N ASP A 52 19.69 -2.18 -10.20
CA ASP A 52 18.42 -1.49 -10.34
C ASP A 52 17.51 -1.54 -9.09
N THR A 53 18.11 -1.82 -7.92
CA THR A 53 17.39 -1.92 -6.65
C THR A 53 17.27 -0.55 -5.96
N PRO A 54 16.07 -0.17 -5.46
CA PRO A 54 15.84 1.10 -4.76
C PRO A 54 16.37 1.04 -3.32
N TYR A 55 17.68 1.18 -3.17
CA TYR A 55 18.35 1.01 -1.87
C TYR A 55 17.89 2.03 -0.82
N VAL A 56 17.56 3.26 -1.23
CA VAL A 56 17.02 4.30 -0.31
C VAL A 56 15.64 3.89 0.19
N GLY A 57 14.80 3.31 -0.68
CA GLY A 57 13.51 2.74 -0.29
C GLY A 57 13.65 1.60 0.71
N ILE A 58 14.58 0.68 0.47
CA ILE A 58 14.84 -0.45 1.39
C ILE A 58 15.29 0.04 2.77
N ILE A 59 16.21 1.01 2.83
CA ILE A 59 16.66 1.60 4.10
C ILE A 59 15.50 2.31 4.81
N ALA A 60 14.67 3.04 4.07
CA ALA A 60 13.49 3.71 4.63
C ALA A 60 12.50 2.71 5.22
N SER A 61 12.11 1.67 4.47
CA SER A 61 11.22 0.61 4.97
C SER A 61 11.82 -0.12 6.18
N ALA A 62 13.12 -0.45 6.15
CA ALA A 62 13.80 -1.12 7.26
C ALA A 62 13.83 -0.24 8.53
N SER A 63 14.07 1.07 8.35
CA SER A 63 14.03 2.02 9.47
C SER A 63 12.63 2.13 10.08
N GLY A 64 11.57 2.07 9.26
CA GLY A 64 10.19 2.06 9.72
C GLY A 64 9.89 0.85 10.60
N ILE A 65 10.32 -0.34 10.20
CA ILE A 65 10.12 -1.56 10.99
C ILE A 65 10.91 -1.51 12.31
N ILE A 66 12.16 -1.04 12.28
CA ILE A 66 12.96 -0.88 13.51
C ILE A 66 12.28 0.11 14.45
N LEU A 67 11.76 1.22 13.94
CA LEU A 67 11.02 2.21 14.73
C LEU A 67 9.76 1.59 15.35
N LEU A 68 8.96 0.88 14.56
CA LEU A 68 7.75 0.21 15.04
C LEU A 68 8.06 -0.90 16.05
N GLY A 69 9.23 -1.52 15.96
CA GLY A 69 9.70 -2.53 16.91
C GLY A 69 9.92 -2.03 18.34
N PHE A 70 9.96 -0.70 18.57
CA PHE A 70 10.01 -0.13 19.91
C PHE A 70 8.64 0.00 20.59
N PHE A 71 7.55 -0.16 19.84
CA PHE A 71 6.18 -0.05 20.35
C PHE A 71 5.59 -1.43 20.68
N ASP A 72 4.56 -1.44 21.52
CA ASP A 72 3.79 -2.67 21.79
C ASP A 72 3.00 -3.10 20.55
N PHE A 73 2.85 -4.41 20.35
CA PHE A 73 2.18 -4.98 19.19
C PHE A 73 0.75 -4.44 19.01
N THR A 74 -0.02 -4.30 20.09
CA THR A 74 -1.39 -3.80 20.00
C THR A 74 -1.40 -2.33 19.56
N SER A 75 -0.50 -1.51 20.10
CA SER A 75 -0.38 -0.10 19.70
C SER A 75 0.02 0.07 18.23
N VAL A 76 0.90 -0.79 17.71
CA VAL A 76 1.28 -0.81 16.30
C VAL A 76 0.07 -1.14 15.41
N VAL A 77 -0.70 -2.18 15.77
CA VAL A 77 -1.89 -2.58 15.01
C VAL A 77 -2.94 -1.47 14.99
N ASP A 78 -3.20 -0.83 16.13
CA ASP A 78 -4.17 0.28 16.21
C ASP A 78 -3.75 1.47 15.34
N MET A 79 -2.47 1.84 15.36
CA MET A 79 -1.92 2.91 14.53
C MET A 79 -2.01 2.59 13.04
N LEU A 80 -1.65 1.37 12.63
CA LEU A 80 -1.74 0.94 11.23
C LEU A 80 -3.19 0.91 10.74
N ASN A 81 -4.12 0.45 11.57
CA ASN A 81 -5.53 0.43 11.23
C ASN A 81 -6.07 1.87 11.05
N LEU A 82 -5.68 2.80 11.91
CA LEU A 82 -6.03 4.22 11.78
C LEU A 82 -5.48 4.81 10.48
N LEU A 83 -4.21 4.54 10.15
CA LEU A 83 -3.59 5.01 8.91
C LEU A 83 -4.28 4.42 7.67
N TYR A 84 -4.63 3.13 7.71
CA TYR A 84 -5.34 2.43 6.64
C TYR A 84 -6.73 3.01 6.37
N VAL A 85 -7.52 3.23 7.42
CA VAL A 85 -8.83 3.87 7.26
C VAL A 85 -8.67 5.30 6.74
N GLY A 86 -7.67 6.04 7.23
CA GLY A 86 -7.33 7.37 6.74
C GLY A 86 -7.00 7.38 5.24
N SER A 87 -6.18 6.44 4.76
CA SER A 87 -5.80 6.37 3.35
C SER A 87 -7.01 6.10 2.46
N ILE A 88 -7.90 5.18 2.87
CA ILE A 88 -9.12 4.87 2.10
C ILE A 88 -10.06 6.09 2.05
N VAL A 89 -10.20 6.85 3.13
CA VAL A 89 -11.01 8.08 3.13
C VAL A 89 -10.44 9.12 2.18
N VAL A 90 -9.13 9.32 2.17
CA VAL A 90 -8.46 10.27 1.26
C VAL A 90 -8.58 9.82 -0.20
N GLU A 91 -8.37 8.52 -0.47
CA GLU A 91 -8.52 7.95 -1.82
C GLU A 91 -9.96 8.13 -2.33
N PHE A 92 -10.95 7.89 -1.47
CA PHE A 92 -12.35 8.10 -1.80
C PHE A 92 -12.69 9.58 -2.03
N ALA A 93 -12.17 10.49 -1.20
CA ALA A 93 -12.36 11.92 -1.38
C ALA A 93 -11.71 12.41 -2.69
N ALA A 94 -10.50 11.95 -3.00
CA ALA A 94 -9.82 12.25 -4.25
C ALA A 94 -10.62 11.75 -5.45
N TRP A 95 -11.17 10.54 -5.37
CA TRP A 95 -12.06 9.98 -6.38
C TRP A 95 -13.33 10.83 -6.57
N LEU A 96 -13.96 11.31 -5.49
CA LEU A 96 -15.12 12.21 -5.58
C LEU A 96 -14.77 13.54 -6.26
N VAL A 97 -13.64 14.14 -5.89
CA VAL A 97 -13.17 15.40 -6.48
C VAL A 97 -12.84 15.21 -7.97
N LEU A 98 -12.13 14.14 -8.31
CA LEU A 98 -11.81 13.78 -9.69
C LEU A 98 -13.10 13.57 -10.49
N ARG A 99 -14.11 12.88 -9.97
CA ARG A 99 -15.40 12.74 -10.65
C ARG A 99 -16.10 14.06 -10.90
N ARG A 100 -16.08 15.00 -9.95
CA ARG A 100 -16.68 16.33 -10.15
C ARG A 100 -15.93 17.15 -11.20
N ARG A 101 -14.60 17.04 -11.28
CA ARG A 101 -13.77 17.78 -12.26
C ARG A 101 -13.74 17.14 -13.65
N HIS A 102 -13.78 15.81 -13.76
CA HIS A 102 -13.77 15.09 -15.03
C HIS A 102 -15.12 15.06 -15.76
N VAL A 103 -16.19 15.65 -15.20
CA VAL A 103 -17.36 16.05 -16.01
C VAL A 103 -16.99 17.12 -17.04
N SER A 104 -15.87 17.84 -16.85
CA SER A 104 -15.45 18.96 -17.71
C SER A 104 -14.32 18.64 -18.70
N ASP A 105 -13.68 17.46 -18.64
CA ASP A 105 -12.50 17.14 -19.48
C ASP A 105 -12.59 15.70 -20.01
N GLU A 106 -13.04 15.57 -21.27
CA GLU A 106 -13.56 14.33 -21.88
C GLU A 106 -12.46 13.32 -22.31
N HIS A 107 -11.17 13.67 -22.27
CA HIS A 107 -10.15 12.93 -23.03
C HIS A 107 -9.24 11.96 -22.25
N SER A 108 -9.29 11.90 -20.92
CA SER A 108 -8.35 11.06 -20.12
C SER A 108 -9.00 9.92 -19.32
N ALA A 109 -10.23 9.51 -19.68
CA ALA A 109 -11.06 8.59 -18.88
C ALA A 109 -11.39 7.25 -19.57
N SER A 110 -10.49 6.71 -20.39
CA SER A 110 -10.78 5.53 -21.23
C SER A 110 -10.06 4.24 -20.83
N VAL A 111 -9.98 3.88 -19.53
CA VAL A 111 -9.48 2.53 -19.16
C VAL A 111 -10.36 1.77 -18.16
N PHE A 112 -11.08 2.42 -17.24
CA PHE A 112 -12.03 1.70 -16.34
C PHE A 112 -13.34 2.46 -16.15
N ARG A 113 -14.31 2.23 -17.06
CA ARG A 113 -15.70 2.64 -16.86
C ARG A 113 -16.42 1.63 -15.97
N ILE A 114 -16.36 1.84 -14.65
CA ILE A 114 -17.27 1.15 -13.72
C ILE A 114 -18.66 1.75 -13.93
N LYS A 115 -19.60 0.94 -14.42
CA LYS A 115 -20.99 1.33 -14.66
C LYS A 115 -21.58 1.84 -13.34
N ALA A 116 -21.89 3.13 -13.28
CA ALA A 116 -22.40 3.84 -12.10
C ALA A 116 -23.85 3.46 -11.73
N SER A 117 -24.19 2.19 -11.84
CA SER A 117 -25.55 1.67 -11.66
C SER A 117 -25.80 1.13 -10.25
N THR A 118 -24.86 1.29 -9.32
CA THR A 118 -25.11 0.96 -7.91
C THR A 118 -25.77 2.15 -7.22
N PRO A 119 -26.89 1.97 -6.49
CA PRO A 119 -27.60 3.05 -5.80
C PRO A 119 -26.71 3.80 -4.80
N VAL A 120 -25.65 3.15 -4.32
CA VAL A 120 -24.58 3.73 -3.49
C VAL A 120 -23.87 4.90 -4.21
N CYS A 121 -23.62 4.80 -5.51
CA CYS A 121 -22.98 5.88 -6.26
C CYS A 121 -23.91 7.09 -6.45
N VAL A 122 -25.23 6.88 -6.50
CA VAL A 122 -26.21 7.97 -6.62
C VAL A 122 -26.37 8.69 -5.28
N LEU A 123 -26.46 7.93 -4.18
CA LEU A 123 -26.55 8.48 -2.82
C LEU A 123 -25.29 9.26 -2.40
N MET A 124 -24.12 8.89 -2.92
CA MET A 124 -22.86 9.60 -2.65
C MET A 124 -22.67 10.87 -3.48
N LEU A 125 -23.49 11.09 -4.51
CA LEU A 125 -23.43 12.26 -5.40
C LEU A 125 -24.51 13.31 -5.12
N THR A 126 -25.66 12.91 -4.54
CA THR A 126 -26.69 13.81 -3.98
C THR A 126 -26.26 14.37 -2.64
#